data_AF-A0A645JM85-F1
#
_entry.id   AF-A0A645JM85-F1
#
_cell.length_a   1.000
_cell.length_b   1.000
_cell.length_c   1.000
_cell.angle_alpha   90.00
_cell.angle_beta   90.00
_cell.angle_gamma   90.00
#
_symmetry.space_group_name_H-M   'P 1'
#
loop_
_entity.id
_entity.type
_entity.pdbx_description
1 polymer ?
#
loop_
_entity_poly.entity_id
_entity_poly.type
_entity_poly.pdbx_seq_one_letter_code
_entity_poly.pdbx_strand_id
1 'polypeptide(L)'
;MAGLTKEDFKNPALTNARQVGLIKQVKELLVKAKEDAHNDLTVDLISVSLLAAYHDILEIIGENNDVDISREIFARFCVGK
;
A
#
# COMPACT_ATOMS: atom_id res chain seq x y z
N MET A 1 3.40 0.60 23.32
CA MET A 1 3.57 0.50 21.86
C MET A 1 5.04 0.19 21.61
N ALA A 2 5.38 -1.01 21.17
CA ALA A 2 6.78 -1.37 20.95
C ALA A 2 7.34 -0.54 19.79
N GLY A 3 8.33 0.31 20.08
CA GLY A 3 9.01 1.10 19.06
C GLY A 3 9.98 0.22 18.30
N LEU A 4 9.91 0.25 16.97
CA LEU A 4 10.88 -0.42 16.10
C LEU A 4 12.26 0.19 16.31
N THR A 5 13.28 -0.65 16.49
CA THR A 5 14.67 -0.23 16.60
C THR A 5 15.38 -0.39 15.26
N LYS A 6 16.53 0.29 15.07
CA LYS A 6 17.33 0.13 13.84
C LYS A 6 17.84 -1.30 13.64
N GLU A 7 17.86 -2.12 14.70
CA GLU A 7 18.34 -3.49 14.66
C GLU A 7 17.32 -4.44 14.02
N ASP A 8 16.02 -4.16 14.16
CA ASP A 8 14.94 -4.91 13.51
C ASP A 8 15.02 -4.87 11.98
N PHE A 9 15.63 -3.82 11.42
CA PHE A 9 15.85 -3.68 9.97
C PHE A 9 17.08 -4.43 9.45
N LYS A 10 17.95 -4.96 10.32
CA LYS A 10 19.16 -5.70 9.88
C LYS A 10 18.82 -7.07 9.31
N ASN A 11 17.71 -7.67 9.74
CA ASN A 11 17.26 -8.97 9.27
C ASN A 11 15.81 -8.86 8.77
N PRO A 12 15.60 -8.45 7.51
CA PRO A 12 14.25 -8.24 6.99
C PRO A 12 13.42 -9.52 7.10
N ALA A 13 12.18 -9.40 7.58
CA ALA A 13 11.27 -10.52 7.78
C ALA A 13 10.74 -11.15 6.46
N LEU A 14 11.27 -10.71 5.30
CA LEU A 14 10.92 -11.25 3.99
C LEU A 14 11.74 -12.53 3.75
N THR A 15 11.06 -13.67 3.69
CA THR A 15 11.69 -15.00 3.72
C THR A 15 11.75 -15.70 2.37
N ASN A 16 11.05 -15.19 1.35
CA ASN A 16 11.01 -15.84 0.03
C ASN A 16 10.94 -14.86 -1.15
N ALA A 17 11.26 -15.37 -2.35
CA ALA A 17 11.28 -14.62 -3.59
C ALA A 17 9.92 -14.01 -3.97
N ARG A 18 8.80 -14.65 -3.60
CA ARG A 18 7.44 -14.11 -3.82
C ARG A 18 7.24 -12.82 -3.03
N GLN A 19 7.54 -12.83 -1.73
CA GLN A 19 7.45 -11.65 -0.87
C GLN A 19 8.36 -10.52 -1.33
N VAL A 20 9.57 -10.85 -1.81
CA VAL A 20 10.48 -9.85 -2.40
C VAL A 20 9.94 -9.28 -3.72
N GLY A 21 9.23 -10.08 -4.52
CA GLY A 21 8.52 -9.60 -5.71
C GLY A 21 7.40 -8.62 -5.35
N LEU A 22 6.53 -9.03 -4.42
CA LEU A 22 5.41 -8.23 -3.94
C LEU A 22 5.88 -6.89 -3.36
N ILE A 23 6.93 -6.87 -2.51
CA ILE A 23 7.37 -5.61 -1.91
C ILE A 23 7.96 -4.63 -2.95
N LYS A 24 8.56 -5.14 -4.03
CA LYS A 24 9.02 -4.30 -5.15
C LYS A 24 7.83 -3.71 -5.89
N GLN A 25 6.81 -4.52 -6.15
CA GLN A 25 5.57 -4.08 -6.78
C GLN A 25 4.86 -3.02 -5.94
N VAL A 26 4.73 -3.23 -4.62
CA VAL A 26 4.21 -2.24 -3.67
C VAL A 26 4.94 -0.91 -3.80
N LYS A 27 6.28 -0.94 -3.85
CA LYS A 27 7.07 0.28 -4.02
C LYS A 27 6.74 0.99 -5.33
N GLU A 28 6.66 0.27 -6.44
CA GLU A 28 6.33 0.85 -7.76
C GLU A 28 4.92 1.47 -7.77
N LEU A 29 3.93 0.78 -7.19
CA LEU A 29 2.56 1.26 -7.06
C LEU A 29 2.47 2.53 -6.20
N LEU A 30 3.22 2.60 -5.09
CA LEU A 30 3.25 3.78 -4.22
C LEU A 30 3.96 4.97 -4.89
N VAL A 31 5.03 4.72 -5.64
CA VAL A 31 5.69 5.75 -6.45
C VAL A 31 4.74 6.29 -7.50
N LYS A 32 4.03 5.40 -8.21
CA LYS A 32 3.01 5.78 -9.18
C LYS A 32 1.88 6.58 -8.54
N ALA A 33 1.31 6.14 -7.42
CA ALA A 33 0.27 6.87 -6.71
C ALA A 33 0.73 8.27 -6.30
N LYS A 34 2.00 8.40 -5.88
CA LYS A 34 2.62 9.68 -5.57
C LYS A 34 2.75 10.55 -6.82
N GLU A 35 3.27 10.04 -7.93
CA GLU A 35 3.37 10.79 -9.19
C GLU A 35 2.00 11.22 -9.71
N ASP A 36 1.02 10.32 -9.69
CA ASP A 36 -0.36 10.59 -10.10
C ASP A 36 -0.96 11.73 -9.27
N ALA A 37 -0.68 11.77 -7.97
CA ALA A 37 -1.09 12.88 -7.10
C ALA A 37 -0.38 14.20 -7.41
N HIS A 38 0.91 14.18 -7.81
CA HIS A 38 1.62 15.39 -8.25
C HIS A 38 1.13 15.91 -9.61
N ASN A 39 0.55 15.03 -10.42
CA ASN A 39 0.01 15.35 -11.74
C ASN A 39 -1.48 15.75 -11.70
N ASP A 40 -2.04 16.04 -10.52
CA ASP A 40 -3.44 16.43 -10.32
C ASP A 40 -4.46 15.44 -10.93
N LEU A 41 -4.12 14.15 -10.97
CA LEU A 41 -5.08 13.11 -11.36
C LEU A 41 -6.20 12.98 -10.31
N THR A 42 -7.34 12.48 -10.75
CA THR A 42 -8.49 12.28 -9.85
C THR A 42 -8.16 11.25 -8.77
N VAL A 43 -8.73 11.47 -7.59
CA VAL A 43 -8.56 10.56 -6.44
C VAL A 43 -8.95 9.12 -6.76
N ASP A 44 -9.93 8.92 -7.65
CA ASP A 44 -10.33 7.60 -8.14
C ASP A 44 -9.16 6.84 -8.79
N LEU A 45 -8.42 7.52 -9.68
CA LEU A 45 -7.26 6.94 -10.37
C LEU A 45 -6.08 6.68 -9.43
N ILE A 46 -5.84 7.59 -8.48
CA ILE A 46 -4.80 7.42 -7.45
C ILE A 46 -5.15 6.22 -6.55
N SER A 47 -6.43 6.07 -6.21
CA SER A 47 -6.93 5.00 -5.33
C SER A 47 -6.68 3.62 -5.91
N VAL A 48 -6.77 3.43 -7.23
CA VAL A 48 -6.43 2.15 -7.88
C VAL A 48 -5.03 1.67 -7.49
N SER A 49 -4.04 2.56 -7.52
CA SER A 49 -2.65 2.22 -7.21
C SER A 49 -2.48 1.93 -5.71
N LEU A 50 -3.16 2.69 -4.84
CA LEU A 50 -3.13 2.49 -3.39
C LEU A 50 -3.80 1.18 -2.96
N LEU A 51 -4.94 0.84 -3.58
CA LEU A 51 -5.67 -0.40 -3.35
C LEU A 51 -4.81 -1.61 -3.72
N ALA A 52 -4.17 -1.57 -4.89
CA ALA A 52 -3.27 -2.62 -5.33
C ALA A 52 -2.09 -2.79 -4.37
N ALA A 53 -1.44 -1.69 -3.95
CA ALA A 53 -0.32 -1.74 -3.01
C ALA A 53 -0.75 -2.33 -1.66
N TYR A 54 -1.94 -2.01 -1.18
CA TYR A 54 -2.48 -2.57 0.05
C TYR A 54 -2.72 -4.08 -0.05
N HIS A 55 -3.33 -4.56 -1.13
CA HIS A 55 -3.55 -5.99 -1.33
C HIS A 55 -2.23 -6.76 -1.41
N ASP A 56 -1.23 -6.23 -2.10
CA ASP A 56 0.10 -6.86 -2.16
C ASP A 56 0.75 -6.93 -0.77
N ILE A 57 0.57 -5.91 0.09
CA ILE A 57 1.03 -5.93 1.47
C ILE A 57 0.30 -7.00 2.29
N LEU A 58 -1.02 -7.11 2.15
CA LEU A 58 -1.82 -8.16 2.80
C LEU A 58 -1.32 -9.56 2.40
N GLU A 59 -1.03 -9.75 1.11
CA GLU A 59 -0.47 -11.00 0.60
C GLU A 59 0.92 -11.32 1.18
N ILE A 60 1.76 -10.31 1.42
CA ILE A 60 3.07 -10.46 2.06
C ILE A 60 2.93 -10.96 3.50
N ILE A 61 2.00 -10.40 4.27
CA ILE A 61 1.76 -10.75 5.68
C ILE A 61 0.87 -11.99 5.86
N GLY A 62 0.26 -12.48 4.77
CA GLY A 62 -0.62 -13.65 4.79
C GLY A 62 -2.01 -13.35 5.37
N GLU A 63 -2.42 -12.08 5.36
CA GLU A 63 -3.77 -11.68 5.73
C GLU A 63 -4.66 -11.61 4.49
N ASN A 64 -5.92 -12.02 4.65
CA ASN A 64 -6.99 -11.70 3.72
C ASN A 64 -8.04 -10.94 4.52
N ASN A 65 -7.89 -9.62 4.58
CA ASN A 65 -8.88 -8.77 5.19
C ASN A 65 -9.87 -8.34 4.09
N ASP A 66 -11.14 -8.74 4.22
CA ASP A 66 -12.29 -8.25 3.43
C ASP A 66 -12.63 -6.78 3.77
N VAL A 67 -11.67 -6.05 4.34
CA VAL A 67 -11.82 -4.66 4.71
C VAL A 67 -11.88 -3.87 3.42
N ASP A 68 -13.05 -3.25 3.18
CA ASP A 68 -13.26 -2.31 2.09
C ASP A 68 -12.46 -1.02 2.35
N ILE A 69 -11.16 -1.09 2.08
CA ILE A 69 -10.27 0.06 2.21
C ILE A 69 -10.55 1.12 1.15
N SER A 70 -11.26 0.78 0.06
CA SER A 70 -11.70 1.76 -0.92
C SER A 70 -12.61 2.77 -0.24
N ARG A 71 -13.54 2.29 0.60
CA ARG A 71 -14.41 3.14 1.40
C ARG A 71 -13.64 4.02 2.38
N GLU A 72 -12.59 3.53 3.04
CA GLU A 72 -11.78 4.36 3.95
C GLU A 72 -10.98 5.43 3.19
N ILE A 73 -10.44 5.09 2.01
CA ILE A 73 -9.78 6.07 1.13
C ILE A 73 -10.80 7.15 0.76
N PHE A 74 -11.96 6.77 0.18
CA PHE A 74 -12.98 7.72 -0.23
C PHE A 74 -13.70 8.44 0.92
N ALA A 75 -13.75 7.89 2.14
CA ALA A 75 -14.38 8.53 3.29
C ALA A 75 -13.61 9.78 3.77
N ARG A 76 -12.30 9.83 3.52
CA ARG A 76 -11.43 10.93 3.97
C ARG A 76 -11.29 12.06 2.96
N PHE A 77 -11.62 11.80 1.70
CA PHE A 77 -11.68 12.83 0.67
C PHE A 77 -13.15 13.16 0.45
N CYS A 78 -13.56 14.41 0.69
CA CYS A 78 -14.93 14.83 0.48
C CYS A 78 -15.39 14.47 -0.93
N VAL A 79 -16.03 13.31 -1.09
CA VAL A 79 -16.81 12.97 -2.27
C VAL A 79 -18.04 13.86 -2.16
N GLY A 80 -17.90 15.06 -2.72
CA GLY A 80 -18.97 16.04 -2.83
C GLY A 80 -20.17 15.35 -3.46
N LYS A 81 -21.28 15.41 -2.75
CA LYS A 81 -22.59 15.00 -3.26
C LYS A 81 -23.01 15.92 -4.40
#